data_AF-A0AA35PWD1-F1
#
_entry.id   AF-A0AA35PWD1-F1
#
_cell.length_a   1.000
_cell.length_b   1.000
_cell.length_c   1.000
_cell.angle_alpha   90.00
_cell.angle_beta   90.00
_cell.angle_gamma   90.00
#
_symmetry.space_group_name_H-M   'P 1'
#
loop_
_entity.id
_entity.type
_entity.pdbx_description
1 polymer ?
#
loop_
_entity_poly.entity_id
_entity_poly.type
_entity_poly.pdbx_seq_one_letter_code
_entity_poly.pdbx_strand_id
1 'polypeptide(L)'
;MGKGEKRRSSGKGRYRTPRAERTFENWLDGYQVFMGVVCAAYPRRSMDLVAYLAHVRRAHSLAGEHAALTYDENFRRNASLLPSTRWDLTDPNYWGEDVNPYIDKKSLGSAKAGKPEAKRRRLCWEFNKGACARPSCKYLHECDRCWGNHPASACFKNKQQPFRGGRGYFHNNNRGAPGPSHQGPGSRQ
;
A
#
# COMPACT_ATOMS: atom_id res chain seq x y z
N MET A 1 7.70 36.41 77.98
CA MET A 1 8.05 36.59 76.56
C MET A 1 8.11 35.22 75.88
N GLY A 2 6.99 34.74 75.32
CA GLY A 2 6.94 33.46 74.60
C GLY A 2 7.17 33.68 73.11
N LYS A 3 8.26 33.13 72.57
CA LYS A 3 8.57 33.19 71.13
C LYS A 3 7.60 32.28 70.37
N GLY A 4 6.72 32.87 69.56
CA GLY A 4 5.84 32.13 68.66
C GLY A 4 6.65 31.46 67.54
N GLU A 5 6.69 30.14 67.54
CA GLU A 5 7.20 29.33 66.44
C GLU A 5 6.28 29.47 65.22
N LYS A 6 6.79 30.12 64.17
CA LYS A 6 6.13 30.19 62.87
C LYS A 6 6.16 28.80 62.23
N ARG A 7 5.03 28.08 62.31
CA ARG A 7 4.76 26.88 61.50
C ARG A 7 4.96 27.22 60.02
N ARG A 8 6.02 26.68 59.42
CA ARG A 8 6.21 26.68 57.97
C ARG A 8 5.15 25.79 57.34
N SER A 9 4.12 26.40 56.77
CA SER A 9 3.15 25.73 55.90
C SER A 9 3.88 25.28 54.63
N SER A 10 4.29 24.01 54.57
CA SER A 10 4.69 23.39 53.31
C SER A 10 3.45 23.32 52.42
N GLY A 11 3.34 24.26 51.47
CA GLY A 11 2.35 24.19 50.41
C GLY A 11 2.57 22.91 49.64
N LYS A 12 1.59 22.00 49.66
CA LYS A 12 1.56 20.82 48.79
C LYS A 12 1.53 21.33 47.35
N GLY A 13 2.68 21.33 46.68
CA GLY A 13 2.74 21.57 45.25
C GLY A 13 1.81 20.58 44.57
N ARG A 14 0.76 21.08 43.90
CA ARG A 14 -0.11 20.22 43.09
C ARG A 14 0.81 19.49 42.11
N TYR A 15 0.84 18.16 42.18
CA TYR A 15 1.50 17.35 41.17
C TYR A 15 0.91 17.75 39.82
N ARG A 16 1.66 18.55 39.06
CA ARG A 16 1.30 18.84 37.68
C ARG A 16 1.69 17.61 36.91
N THR A 17 0.69 16.83 36.51
CA THR A 17 0.88 15.74 35.56
C THR A 17 1.66 16.30 34.38
N PRO A 18 2.84 15.76 34.05
CA PRO A 18 3.57 16.18 32.86
C PRO A 18 2.65 16.12 31.65
N ARG A 19 2.71 17.14 30.79
CA ARG A 19 1.90 17.13 29.56
C ARG A 19 2.42 15.98 28.70
N ALA A 20 1.60 14.94 28.53
CA ALA A 20 1.92 13.84 27.63
C ALA A 20 2.12 14.39 26.22
N GLU A 21 3.18 13.94 25.55
CA GLU A 21 3.45 14.32 24.17
C GLU A 21 2.34 13.76 23.26
N ARG A 22 1.93 14.53 22.26
CA ARG A 22 0.84 14.14 21.34
C ARG A 22 1.39 13.24 20.22
N THR A 23 1.86 12.06 20.60
CA THR A 23 2.31 11.00 19.67
C THR A 23 1.28 9.89 19.55
N PHE A 24 1.37 9.09 18.49
CA PHE A 24 0.49 7.96 18.25
C PHE A 24 0.66 6.88 19.33
N GLU A 25 1.88 6.63 19.79
CA GLU A 25 2.16 5.64 20.84
C GLU A 25 1.59 6.07 22.19
N ASN A 26 1.78 7.34 22.60
CA ASN A 26 1.16 7.85 23.82
C ASN A 26 -0.38 7.84 23.73
N TRP A 27 -0.92 8.12 22.55
CA TRP A 27 -2.35 7.98 22.30
C TRP A 27 -2.80 6.52 22.43
N LEU A 28 -2.04 5.56 21.90
CA LEU A 28 -2.36 4.14 21.96
C LEU A 28 -2.36 3.62 23.40
N ASP A 29 -1.35 3.99 24.19
CA ASP A 29 -1.28 3.66 25.62
C ASP A 29 -2.49 4.22 26.37
N GLY A 30 -2.82 5.50 26.13
CA GLY A 30 -4.01 6.13 26.72
C GLY A 30 -5.31 5.49 26.25
N TYR A 31 -5.38 5.09 24.98
CA TYR A 31 -6.54 4.43 24.39
C TYR A 31 -6.77 3.05 25.01
N GLN A 32 -5.72 2.28 25.30
CA GLN A 32 -5.84 0.98 25.97
C GLN A 32 -6.46 1.11 27.36
N VAL A 33 -6.03 2.11 28.14
CA VAL A 33 -6.63 2.41 29.46
C VAL A 33 -8.10 2.82 29.30
N PHE A 34 -8.40 3.73 28.36
CA PHE A 34 -9.76 4.13 28.05
C PHE A 34 -10.65 2.94 27.69
N MET A 35 -10.19 2.08 26.77
CA MET A 35 -10.89 0.88 26.36
C MET A 35 -11.12 -0.05 27.56
N GLY A 36 -10.11 -0.28 28.40
CA GLY A 36 -10.23 -1.12 29.59
C GLY A 36 -11.31 -0.62 30.56
N VAL A 37 -11.33 0.69 30.84
CA VAL A 37 -12.35 1.31 31.71
C VAL A 37 -13.75 1.20 31.12
N VAL A 38 -13.91 1.49 29.81
CA VAL A 38 -15.21 1.40 29.15
C VAL A 38 -15.71 -0.05 29.08
N CYS A 39 -14.83 -1.01 28.75
CA CYS A 39 -15.17 -2.43 28.69
C CYS A 39 -15.52 -3.01 30.06
N ALA A 40 -14.90 -2.52 31.14
CA ALA A 40 -15.25 -2.95 32.50
C ALA A 40 -16.70 -2.57 32.87
N ALA A 41 -17.16 -1.39 32.45
CA ALA A 41 -18.53 -0.94 32.69
C ALA A 41 -19.53 -1.45 31.64
N TYR A 42 -19.09 -1.60 30.38
CA TYR A 42 -19.92 -1.96 29.23
C TYR A 42 -19.24 -3.04 28.36
N PRO A 43 -19.17 -4.30 28.82
CA PRO A 43 -18.44 -5.37 28.12
C PRO A 43 -18.91 -5.58 26.67
N ARG A 44 -20.19 -5.32 26.39
CA ARG A 44 -20.78 -5.47 25.06
C ARG A 44 -20.23 -4.47 24.02
N ARG A 45 -19.61 -3.36 24.46
CA ARG A 45 -18.94 -2.37 23.59
C ARG A 45 -17.51 -2.74 23.21
N SER A 46 -16.97 -3.85 23.75
CA SER A 46 -15.57 -4.23 23.54
C SER A 46 -15.18 -4.37 22.07
N MET A 47 -15.97 -5.12 21.28
CA MET A 47 -15.69 -5.33 19.87
C MET A 47 -15.84 -4.04 19.05
N ASP A 48 -16.77 -3.16 19.40
CA ASP A 48 -16.93 -1.86 18.75
C ASP A 48 -15.68 -0.98 18.96
N LEU A 49 -15.10 -1.03 20.16
CA LEU A 49 -13.85 -0.34 20.48
C LEU A 49 -12.65 -0.98 19.76
N VAL A 50 -12.57 -2.30 19.67
CA VAL A 50 -11.53 -2.98 18.86
C VAL A 50 -11.61 -2.54 17.39
N ALA A 51 -12.82 -2.49 16.82
CA ALA A 51 -13.04 -2.03 15.45
C ALA A 51 -12.63 -0.56 15.29
N TYR A 52 -13.00 0.30 16.24
CA TYR A 52 -12.57 1.69 16.28
C TYR A 52 -11.04 1.84 16.28
N LEU A 53 -10.32 1.07 17.12
CA LEU A 53 -8.86 1.05 17.13
C LEU A 53 -8.29 0.68 15.75
N ALA A 54 -8.89 -0.29 15.07
CA ALA A 54 -8.47 -0.66 13.72
C ALA A 54 -8.63 0.50 12.72
N HIS A 55 -9.70 1.31 12.85
CA HIS A 55 -9.91 2.50 12.02
C HIS A 55 -8.83 3.55 12.24
N VAL A 56 -8.51 3.88 13.50
CA VAL A 56 -7.49 4.88 13.82
C VAL A 56 -6.09 4.41 13.40
N ARG A 57 -5.77 3.11 13.61
CA ARG A 57 -4.52 2.52 13.09
C ARG A 57 -4.44 2.55 11.56
N ARG A 58 -5.57 2.39 10.87
CA ARG A 58 -5.63 2.51 9.41
C ARG A 58 -5.38 3.96 8.98
N ALA A 59 -6.00 4.94 9.63
CA ALA A 59 -5.73 6.36 9.38
C ALA A 59 -4.24 6.68 9.59
N HIS A 60 -3.63 6.18 10.66
CA HIS A 60 -2.18 6.32 10.91
C HIS A 60 -1.34 5.74 9.76
N SER A 61 -1.69 4.53 9.33
CA SER A 61 -0.98 3.80 8.27
C SER A 61 -1.11 4.48 6.91
N LEU A 62 -2.24 5.11 6.61
CA LEU A 62 -2.49 5.75 5.32
C LEU A 62 -2.05 7.23 5.29
N ALA A 63 -2.40 7.99 6.32
CA ALA A 63 -2.33 9.45 6.34
C ALA A 63 -1.30 10.00 7.35
N GLY A 64 -0.79 9.16 8.25
CA GLY A 64 0.20 9.54 9.26
C GLY A 64 -0.40 9.95 10.60
N GLU A 65 0.48 10.29 11.56
CA GLU A 65 0.14 10.58 12.95
C GLU A 65 -0.83 11.74 13.12
N HIS A 66 -0.55 12.87 12.47
CA HIS A 66 -1.40 14.05 12.60
C HIS A 66 -2.85 13.76 12.22
N ALA A 67 -3.08 13.17 11.04
CA ALA A 67 -4.40 12.82 10.54
C ALA A 67 -5.13 11.80 11.44
N ALA A 68 -4.41 10.77 11.92
CA ALA A 68 -5.00 9.75 12.80
C ALA A 68 -5.50 10.34 14.12
N LEU A 69 -4.70 11.22 14.74
CA LEU A 69 -5.04 11.84 16.01
C LEU A 69 -6.16 12.89 15.85
N THR A 70 -6.21 13.60 14.72
CA THR A 70 -7.30 14.54 14.42
C THR A 70 -8.61 13.79 14.16
N TYR A 71 -8.59 12.72 13.35
CA TYR A 71 -9.74 11.84 13.14
C TYR A 71 -10.30 11.32 14.46
N ASP A 72 -9.44 10.83 15.35
CA ASP A 72 -9.85 10.32 16.65
C ASP A 72 -10.47 11.41 17.54
N GLU A 73 -9.89 12.60 17.56
CA GLU A 73 -10.39 13.72 18.36
C GLU A 73 -11.79 14.15 17.92
N ASN A 74 -11.99 14.33 16.60
CA ASN A 74 -13.27 14.72 16.03
C ASN A 74 -14.33 13.64 16.23
N PHE A 75 -13.97 12.38 15.97
CA PHE A 75 -14.87 11.25 16.17
C PHE A 75 -15.32 11.13 17.64
N ARG A 76 -14.38 11.15 18.60
CA ARG A 76 -14.71 11.02 20.03
C ARG A 76 -15.48 12.22 20.57
N ARG A 77 -15.24 13.43 20.03
CA ARG A 77 -16.03 14.62 20.33
C ARG A 77 -17.48 14.47 19.86
N ASN A 78 -17.72 13.88 18.69
CA ASN A 78 -19.07 13.61 18.23
C ASN A 78 -19.74 12.47 19.04
N ALA A 79 -18.99 11.40 19.32
CA ALA A 79 -19.48 10.27 20.11
C ALA A 79 -19.85 10.64 21.56
N SER A 80 -19.29 11.71 22.12
CA SER A 80 -19.69 12.20 23.45
C SER A 80 -21.03 12.94 23.43
N LEU A 81 -21.43 13.49 22.28
CA LEU A 81 -22.72 14.17 22.09
C LEU A 81 -23.82 13.18 21.71
N LEU A 82 -23.47 12.11 20.99
CA LEU A 82 -24.42 11.15 20.42
C LEU A 82 -24.15 9.73 20.95
N PRO A 83 -24.88 9.26 21.97
CA PRO A 83 -24.68 7.91 22.54
C PRO A 83 -24.91 6.76 21.55
N SER A 84 -25.64 7.02 20.46
CA SER A 84 -25.94 6.10 19.36
C SER A 84 -24.84 6.00 18.30
N THR A 85 -23.76 6.78 18.42
CA THR A 85 -22.64 6.73 17.47
C THR A 85 -22.10 5.31 17.34
N ARG A 86 -21.93 4.86 16.10
CA ARG A 86 -21.43 3.54 15.73
C ARG A 86 -19.91 3.56 15.71
N TRP A 87 -19.29 2.97 16.72
CA TRP A 87 -17.82 2.89 16.85
C TRP A 87 -17.20 1.82 15.94
N ASP A 88 -18.00 0.85 15.53
CA ASP A 88 -17.60 -0.25 14.64
C ASP A 88 -17.44 0.18 13.18
N LEU A 89 -18.07 1.28 12.78
CA LEU A 89 -18.02 1.81 11.42
C LEU A 89 -17.09 3.01 11.33
N THR A 90 -16.45 3.14 10.17
CA THR A 90 -15.75 4.37 9.82
C THR A 90 -16.77 5.43 9.44
N ASP A 91 -16.73 6.60 10.08
CA ASP A 91 -17.59 7.72 9.69
C ASP A 91 -17.07 8.36 8.38
N PRO A 92 -17.83 8.35 7.28
CA PRO A 92 -17.37 8.87 6.00
C PRO A 92 -17.05 10.37 6.02
N ASN A 93 -17.69 11.15 6.90
CA ASN A 93 -17.47 12.60 6.97
C ASN A 93 -16.11 12.89 7.60
N TYR A 94 -15.87 12.37 8.82
CA TYR A 94 -14.58 12.57 9.49
C TYR A 94 -13.43 11.91 8.72
N TRP A 95 -13.68 10.75 8.10
CA TRP A 95 -12.67 10.13 7.25
C TRP A 95 -12.34 11.00 6.02
N GLY A 96 -13.36 11.56 5.39
CA GLY A 96 -13.22 12.48 4.26
C GLY A 96 -12.49 13.77 4.59
N GLU A 97 -12.76 14.33 5.76
CA GLU A 97 -12.16 15.59 6.21
C GLU A 97 -10.74 15.40 6.78
N ASP A 98 -10.54 14.41 7.64
CA ASP A 98 -9.31 14.29 8.43
C ASP A 98 -8.27 13.34 7.80
N VAL A 99 -8.70 12.34 7.02
CA VAL A 99 -7.81 11.27 6.52
C VAL A 99 -7.54 11.41 5.03
N ASN A 100 -8.59 11.50 4.20
CA ASN A 100 -8.46 11.53 2.73
C ASN A 100 -7.45 12.57 2.19
N PRO A 101 -7.35 13.82 2.72
CA PRO A 101 -6.41 14.83 2.20
C PRO A 101 -4.92 14.45 2.30
N TYR A 102 -4.59 13.40 3.05
CA TYR A 102 -3.23 13.00 3.36
C TYR A 102 -2.85 11.63 2.75
N ILE A 103 -3.81 10.85 2.23
CA ILE A 103 -3.57 9.51 1.66
C ILE A 103 -2.64 9.59 0.42
N ASP A 104 -2.74 10.68 -0.36
CA ASP A 104 -1.97 10.83 -1.60
C ASP A 104 -0.51 11.28 -1.41
N LYS A 105 -0.11 11.64 -0.17
CA LYS A 105 1.26 12.12 0.10
C LYS A 105 2.25 11.01 0.44
N LYS A 106 1.79 9.79 0.74
CA LYS A 106 2.68 8.64 1.03
C LYS A 106 3.24 7.94 -0.22
N SER A 107 2.72 8.22 -1.41
CA SER A 107 3.35 7.79 -2.67
C SER A 107 4.60 8.62 -3.04
N LEU A 108 4.83 9.75 -2.35
CA LEU A 108 5.96 10.66 -2.61
C LEU A 108 7.06 10.63 -1.53
N GLY A 109 6.82 9.96 -0.39
CA GLY A 109 7.69 10.06 0.80
C GLY A 109 8.69 8.93 1.04
N SER A 110 8.71 7.85 0.24
CA SER A 110 9.68 6.75 0.42
C SER A 110 9.99 5.97 -0.87
N ALA A 111 9.80 6.59 -2.04
CA ALA A 111 10.40 6.08 -3.26
C ALA A 111 11.88 6.50 -3.28
N LYS A 112 12.78 5.58 -2.95
CA LYS A 112 14.18 5.62 -3.42
C LYS A 112 14.15 6.09 -4.87
N ALA A 113 14.92 7.15 -5.21
CA ALA A 113 15.06 7.74 -6.53
C ALA A 113 14.75 6.74 -7.67
N GLY A 114 13.48 6.66 -8.02
CA GLY A 114 13.01 5.87 -9.14
C GLY A 114 13.42 6.64 -10.36
N LYS A 115 14.25 6.03 -11.20
CA LYS A 115 14.62 6.53 -12.52
C LYS A 115 13.40 7.20 -13.18
N PRO A 116 13.57 8.32 -13.91
CA PRO A 116 12.47 9.00 -14.55
C PRO A 116 11.64 7.96 -15.30
N GLU A 117 10.34 7.90 -14.97
CA GLU A 117 9.37 7.00 -15.58
C GLU A 117 9.64 6.98 -17.08
N ALA A 118 10.21 5.87 -17.57
CA ALA A 118 10.52 5.72 -18.97
C ALA A 118 9.18 5.85 -19.68
N LYS A 119 8.94 7.01 -20.33
CA LYS A 119 7.74 7.31 -21.12
C LYS A 119 7.26 6.01 -21.71
N ARG A 120 6.12 5.49 -21.22
CA ARG A 120 5.62 4.16 -21.63
C ARG A 120 5.71 4.10 -23.15
N ARG A 121 6.67 3.29 -23.65
CA ARG A 121 6.98 3.27 -25.09
C ARG A 121 5.68 2.88 -25.78
N ARG A 122 5.12 3.80 -26.57
CA ARG A 122 3.87 3.55 -27.27
C ARG A 122 4.18 2.64 -28.46
N LEU A 123 4.30 1.35 -28.21
CA LEU A 123 4.55 0.33 -29.22
C LEU A 123 3.35 0.19 -30.15
N CYS A 124 3.60 -0.14 -31.41
CA CYS A 124 2.55 -0.46 -32.37
C CYS A 124 2.15 -1.93 -32.23
N TRP A 125 0.91 -2.19 -31.84
CA TRP A 125 0.41 -3.57 -31.72
C TRP A 125 0.14 -4.23 -33.08
N GLU A 126 -0.36 -3.52 -34.09
CA GLU A 126 -0.53 -4.06 -35.45
C GLU A 126 0.81 -4.49 -36.07
N PHE A 127 1.86 -3.66 -35.92
CA PHE A 127 3.22 -4.08 -36.28
C PHE A 127 3.59 -5.37 -35.55
N ASN A 128 3.43 -5.43 -34.22
CA ASN A 128 3.78 -6.61 -33.43
C ASN A 128 2.98 -7.89 -33.79
N LYS A 129 1.79 -7.77 -34.38
CA LYS A 129 1.00 -8.89 -34.93
C LYS A 129 1.52 -9.39 -36.27
N GLY A 130 2.30 -8.60 -37.00
CA GLY A 130 2.99 -9.02 -38.22
C GLY A 130 2.94 -8.00 -39.36
N ALA A 131 2.01 -7.03 -39.34
CA ALA A 131 1.92 -6.01 -40.38
C ALA A 131 1.24 -4.74 -39.86
N CYS A 132 1.87 -3.58 -40.08
CA CYS A 132 1.26 -2.27 -39.84
C CYS A 132 0.97 -1.61 -41.20
N ALA A 133 -0.31 -1.33 -41.49
CA ALA A 133 -0.73 -0.70 -42.73
C ALA A 133 -0.67 0.84 -42.70
N ARG A 134 -0.22 1.45 -41.60
CA ARG A 134 -0.20 2.92 -41.44
C ARG A 134 1.08 3.50 -42.06
N PRO A 135 0.99 4.42 -43.05
CA PRO A 135 2.17 4.99 -43.72
C PRO A 135 3.05 5.85 -42.79
N SER A 136 2.46 6.51 -41.79
CA SER A 136 3.16 7.29 -40.75
C SER A 136 2.72 6.86 -39.35
N CYS A 137 3.06 5.64 -38.96
CA CYS A 137 2.65 5.11 -37.66
C CYS A 137 3.25 5.92 -36.50
N LYS A 138 2.39 6.57 -35.70
CA LYS A 138 2.79 7.32 -34.49
C LYS A 138 3.32 6.44 -33.35
N TYR A 139 3.27 5.13 -33.51
CA TYR A 139 3.67 4.14 -32.52
C TYR A 139 4.95 3.43 -32.96
N LEU A 140 5.82 3.11 -32.01
CA LEU A 140 7.13 2.50 -32.30
C LEU A 140 6.98 1.10 -32.88
N HIS A 141 7.65 0.83 -34.00
CA HIS A 141 7.76 -0.48 -34.62
C HIS A 141 8.90 -1.28 -34.00
N GLU A 142 8.78 -1.56 -32.70
CA GLU A 142 9.73 -2.36 -31.93
C GLU A 142 9.02 -3.61 -31.38
N CYS A 143 9.74 -4.70 -31.24
CA CYS A 143 9.23 -5.92 -30.63
C CYS A 143 8.86 -5.68 -29.15
N ASP A 144 7.63 -5.99 -28.75
CA ASP A 144 7.18 -5.87 -27.36
C ASP A 144 7.96 -6.76 -26.36
N ARG A 145 8.61 -7.82 -26.87
CA ARG A 145 9.34 -8.77 -26.02
C ARG A 145 10.81 -8.44 -25.85
N CYS A 146 11.47 -8.05 -26.95
CA CYS A 146 12.92 -7.88 -26.98
C CYS A 146 13.39 -6.55 -27.56
N TRP A 147 12.47 -5.65 -27.88
CA TRP A 147 12.72 -4.28 -28.32
C TRP A 147 13.54 -4.17 -29.62
N GLY A 148 13.62 -5.26 -30.39
CA GLY A 148 14.30 -5.32 -31.67
C GLY A 148 13.42 -4.82 -32.83
N ASN A 149 14.04 -4.52 -33.97
CA ASN A 149 13.36 -4.08 -35.19
C ASN A 149 12.76 -5.27 -35.97
N HIS A 150 11.83 -5.97 -35.32
CA HIS A 150 11.01 -7.04 -35.92
C HIS A 150 9.69 -7.13 -35.13
N PRO A 151 8.61 -7.66 -35.73
CA PRO A 151 7.35 -7.86 -35.00
C PRO A 151 7.50 -8.95 -33.92
N ALA A 152 6.65 -8.93 -32.88
CA ALA A 152 6.62 -9.97 -31.86
C ALA A 152 6.34 -11.38 -32.44
N SER A 153 5.61 -11.47 -33.54
CA SER A 153 5.37 -12.71 -34.29
C SER A 153 6.66 -13.33 -34.87
N ALA A 154 7.65 -12.52 -35.23
CA ALA A 154 8.95 -12.97 -35.76
C ALA A 154 10.06 -12.99 -34.70
N CYS A 155 9.71 -12.88 -33.42
CA CYS A 155 10.71 -12.80 -32.34
C CYS A 155 11.38 -14.15 -32.08
N PHE A 156 12.69 -14.23 -32.34
CA PHE A 156 13.48 -15.45 -32.07
C PHE A 156 13.60 -15.80 -30.58
N LYS A 157 13.47 -14.81 -29.68
CA LYS A 157 13.42 -15.04 -28.23
C LYS A 157 12.07 -15.60 -27.74
N ASN A 158 11.11 -15.80 -28.64
CA ASN A 158 9.78 -16.33 -28.35
C ASN A 158 9.67 -17.86 -28.41
N LYS A 159 10.70 -18.61 -28.03
CA LYS A 159 10.50 -20.03 -27.69
C LYS A 159 9.89 -20.12 -26.29
N GLN A 160 8.67 -19.59 -26.13
CA GLN A 160 7.80 -20.02 -25.04
C GLN A 160 7.47 -21.49 -25.32
N GLN A 161 8.12 -22.37 -24.56
CA GLN A 161 7.70 -23.76 -24.43
C GLN A 161 6.21 -23.77 -24.09
N PRO A 162 5.33 -24.45 -24.86
CA PRO A 162 3.95 -24.57 -24.48
C PRO A 162 3.86 -25.35 -23.17
N PHE A 163 3.09 -24.79 -22.24
CA PHE A 163 2.75 -25.33 -20.93
C PHE A 163 2.27 -26.80 -21.07
N ARG A 164 3.12 -27.79 -20.77
CA ARG A 164 2.70 -29.18 -20.58
C ARG A 164 2.40 -29.40 -19.09
N GLY A 165 1.16 -29.20 -18.70
CA GLY A 165 0.64 -29.67 -17.42
C GLY A 165 0.14 -31.12 -17.53
N GLY A 166 0.50 -31.95 -16.54
CA GLY A 166 -0.35 -33.06 -16.04
C GLY A 166 -0.30 -34.43 -16.73
N ARG A 167 0.39 -35.37 -16.08
CA ARG A 167 0.39 -36.86 -16.15
C ARG A 167 -0.68 -37.57 -17.01
N GLY A 168 -0.21 -38.49 -17.87
CA GLY A 168 -0.98 -39.59 -18.44
C GLY A 168 -0.02 -40.69 -18.94
N TYR A 169 -0.24 -41.92 -18.48
CA TYR A 169 0.59 -43.09 -18.74
C TYR A 169 0.50 -43.60 -20.20
N PHE A 170 1.58 -44.30 -20.60
CA PHE A 170 1.68 -45.40 -21.58
C PHE A 170 2.08 -45.15 -23.06
N HIS A 171 3.09 -45.97 -23.43
CA HIS A 171 3.49 -46.55 -24.72
C HIS A 171 4.40 -45.79 -25.72
N ASN A 172 5.70 -46.05 -25.52
CA ASN A 172 6.60 -46.85 -26.37
C ASN A 172 6.99 -46.41 -27.81
N ASN A 173 8.30 -46.33 -27.98
CA ASN A 173 9.16 -46.71 -29.11
C ASN A 173 9.12 -45.93 -30.44
N ASN A 174 10.27 -45.32 -30.74
CA ASN A 174 11.26 -45.78 -31.74
C ASN A 174 11.76 -44.67 -32.69
N ARG A 175 13.10 -44.53 -32.68
CA ARG A 175 14.02 -44.28 -33.82
C ARG A 175 13.86 -43.03 -34.70
N GLY A 176 14.93 -42.23 -34.69
CA GLY A 176 15.29 -41.29 -35.74
C GLY A 176 16.52 -40.46 -35.35
N ALA A 177 17.71 -41.01 -35.56
CA ALA A 177 19.00 -40.35 -35.34
C ALA A 177 19.22 -39.14 -36.29
N PRO A 178 20.19 -38.25 -36.00
CA PRO A 178 20.32 -36.95 -36.67
C PRO A 178 21.14 -37.03 -37.96
N GLY A 179 20.76 -36.25 -38.98
CA GLY A 179 21.55 -36.01 -40.18
C GLY A 179 22.26 -34.66 -40.12
N PRO A 180 23.56 -34.56 -40.47
CA PRO A 180 24.36 -33.35 -40.29
C PRO A 180 24.23 -32.35 -41.45
N SER A 181 24.49 -31.10 -41.09
CA SER A 181 24.80 -29.94 -41.94
C SER A 181 25.84 -30.26 -43.03
N HIS A 182 25.80 -29.59 -44.19
CA HIS A 182 27.00 -28.99 -44.82
C HIS A 182 26.71 -28.17 -46.10
N GLN A 183 27.35 -26.98 -46.15
CA GLN A 183 27.89 -26.25 -47.33
C GLN A 183 26.86 -25.62 -48.27
N GLY A 184 26.97 -24.38 -48.76
CA GLY A 184 28.05 -23.38 -48.82
C GLY A 184 27.61 -22.31 -49.86
N PRO A 185 28.26 -21.14 -49.95
CA PRO A 185 27.79 -20.01 -50.75
C PRO A 185 28.26 -20.12 -52.21
N GLY A 186 27.42 -19.69 -53.16
CA GLY A 186 27.74 -19.60 -54.59
C GLY A 186 27.49 -18.18 -55.10
N SER A 187 28.58 -17.49 -55.44
CA SER A 187 28.67 -16.13 -55.97
C SER A 187 28.54 -16.05 -57.50
N ARG A 188 28.05 -14.88 -57.98
CA ARG A 188 28.27 -14.22 -59.29
C ARG A 188 27.91 -14.98 -60.58
N GLN A 189 27.01 -14.41 -61.37
CA GLN A 189 27.30 -13.42 -62.43
C GLN A 189 26.03 -12.62 -62.73
#